data_AF-A0AA41CIV0-F1
#
_entry.id   AF-A0AA41CIV0-F1
#
_cell.length_a   1.000
_cell.length_b   1.000
_cell.length_c   1.000
_cell.angle_alpha   90.00
_cell.angle_beta   90.00
_cell.angle_gamma   90.00
#
_symmetry.space_group_name_H-M   'P 1'
#
loop_
_entity.id
_entity.type
_entity.pdbx_description
1 polymer ?
#
loop_
_entity_poly.entity_id
_entity_poly.type
_entity_poly.pdbx_seq_one_letter_code
_entity_poly.pdbx_strand_id
1 'polypeptide(L)'
;MKKLLLTLTTGVALAASFAVSAQSHPVKGHYRSDGTYVQPHHRSNANSTKLDNYSTQGNYNPYNGKSGTVDPYKPTQSNPYGSPYNQPKTQQRRSGYGY
;
A
#
# COMPACT_ATOMS: atom_id res chain seq x y z
N MET A 1 -22.35 -44.53 -33.50
CA MET A 1 -21.46 -43.49 -34.06
C MET A 1 -21.52 -42.24 -33.19
N LYS A 2 -20.41 -41.95 -32.49
CA LYS A 2 -19.93 -40.65 -31.99
C LYS A 2 -20.98 -39.58 -31.63
N LYS A 3 -21.53 -39.65 -30.41
CA LYS A 3 -22.09 -38.49 -29.68
C LYS A 3 -21.69 -38.56 -28.20
N LEU A 4 -20.39 -38.74 -27.95
CA LEU A 4 -19.79 -38.79 -26.61
C LEU A 4 -18.50 -37.96 -26.58
N LEU A 5 -18.47 -36.84 -27.31
CA LEU A 5 -17.29 -35.99 -27.47
C LEU A 5 -17.68 -34.52 -27.57
N LEU A 6 -18.59 -34.06 -26.72
CA LEU A 6 -18.87 -32.62 -26.56
C LEU A 6 -19.16 -32.22 -25.11
N THR A 7 -18.60 -32.98 -24.17
CA THR A 7 -18.65 -32.72 -22.72
C THR A 7 -17.25 -32.57 -22.13
N LEU A 8 -16.26 -32.15 -22.92
CA LEU A 8 -14.86 -32.04 -22.45
C LEU A 8 -14.07 -30.83 -22.97
N THR A 9 -14.73 -29.78 -23.47
CA THR A 9 -14.06 -28.52 -23.88
C THR A 9 -14.68 -27.25 -23.30
N THR A 10 -15.72 -27.37 -22.48
CA THR A 10 -16.35 -26.24 -21.77
C THR A 10 -16.12 -26.32 -20.25
N GLY A 11 -15.01 -26.92 -19.82
CA GLY A 11 -14.78 -27.29 -18.42
C GLY A 11 -13.44 -26.89 -17.80
N VAL A 12 -12.54 -26.19 -18.52
CA VAL A 12 -11.16 -25.95 -18.01
C VAL A 12 -10.67 -24.52 -18.28
N ALA A 13 -11.47 -23.50 -17.97
CA ALA A 13 -11.02 -22.10 -18.08
C ALA A 13 -11.33 -21.25 -16.83
N LEU A 14 -11.81 -21.85 -15.73
CA LEU A 14 -12.34 -21.13 -14.56
C LEU A 14 -11.59 -21.42 -13.25
N ALA A 15 -10.37 -21.95 -13.32
CA ALA A 15 -9.55 -22.30 -12.14
C ALA A 15 -8.14 -21.69 -12.16
N ALA A 16 -7.91 -20.61 -12.90
CA ALA A 16 -6.71 -19.80 -12.73
C ALA A 16 -6.89 -18.90 -11.50
N SER A 17 -6.70 -19.46 -10.32
CA SER A 17 -6.67 -18.69 -9.06
C SER A 17 -5.42 -17.81 -9.07
N PHE A 18 -5.58 -16.51 -9.37
CA PHE A 18 -4.49 -15.55 -9.25
C PHE A 18 -4.11 -15.39 -7.78
N ALA A 19 -2.94 -15.91 -7.39
CA ALA A 19 -2.40 -15.69 -6.06
C ALA A 19 -1.96 -14.23 -5.92
N VAL A 20 -2.75 -13.42 -5.22
CA VAL A 20 -2.36 -12.06 -4.81
C VAL A 20 -1.58 -12.15 -3.50
N SER A 21 -0.31 -11.75 -3.51
CA SER A 21 0.51 -11.63 -2.30
C SER A 21 0.46 -10.20 -1.74
N ALA A 22 -0.14 -10.04 -0.56
CA ALA A 22 -0.09 -8.79 0.17
C ALA A 22 1.25 -8.69 0.93
N GLN A 23 2.05 -7.66 0.65
CA GLN A 23 3.32 -7.46 1.33
C GLN A 23 3.12 -6.80 2.69
N SER A 24 3.52 -7.48 3.78
CA SER A 24 3.43 -6.98 5.15
C SER A 24 4.69 -7.28 5.96
N HIS A 25 4.89 -6.54 7.05
CA HIS A 25 5.99 -6.76 8.00
C HIS A 25 5.48 -6.67 9.45
N PRO A 26 6.10 -7.40 10.39
CA PRO A 26 5.79 -7.29 11.80
C PRO A 26 6.37 -6.01 12.40
N VAL A 27 5.61 -5.38 13.29
CA VAL A 27 6.01 -4.23 14.10
C VAL A 27 6.13 -4.69 15.54
N LYS A 28 7.28 -4.47 16.17
CA LYS A 28 7.52 -4.82 17.58
C LYS A 28 6.71 -3.91 18.50
N GLY A 29 6.27 -4.47 19.62
CA GLY A 29 5.62 -3.70 20.67
C GLY A 29 6.58 -2.68 21.29
N HIS A 30 6.06 -1.53 21.71
CA HIS A 30 6.82 -0.44 22.30
C HIS A 30 5.95 0.42 23.21
N TYR A 31 6.59 1.23 24.06
CA TYR A 31 5.89 2.25 24.85
C TYR A 31 5.87 3.58 24.10
N ARG A 32 4.71 4.25 24.10
CA ARG A 32 4.59 5.63 23.60
C ARG A 32 5.15 6.61 24.63
N SER A 33 5.36 7.87 24.22
CA SER A 33 5.82 8.94 25.11
C SER A 33 4.86 9.26 26.25
N ASP A 34 3.57 8.91 26.10
CA ASP A 34 2.54 9.04 27.14
C ASP A 34 2.50 7.85 28.12
N GLY A 35 3.42 6.88 27.98
CA GLY A 35 3.50 5.68 28.82
C GLY A 35 2.59 4.52 28.39
N THR A 36 1.77 4.67 27.35
CA THR A 36 0.89 3.61 26.85
C THR A 36 1.68 2.52 26.12
N TYR A 37 1.50 1.26 26.53
CA TYR A 37 2.08 0.12 25.82
C TYR A 37 1.31 -0.19 24.52
N VAL A 38 2.05 -0.36 23.42
CA VAL A 38 1.54 -0.80 22.12
C VAL A 38 1.95 -2.23 21.90
N GLN A 39 0.96 -3.12 21.71
CA GLN A 39 1.23 -4.52 21.41
C GLN A 39 1.83 -4.69 20.00
N PRO A 40 2.64 -5.75 19.78
CA PRO A 40 3.10 -6.12 18.45
C PRO A 40 1.92 -6.32 17.49
N HIS A 41 2.10 -5.92 16.23
CA HIS A 41 1.08 -6.06 15.18
C HIS A 41 1.73 -6.17 13.80
N HIS A 42 0.96 -6.59 12.79
CA HIS A 42 1.41 -6.58 11.39
C HIS A 42 0.94 -5.32 10.69
N ARG A 43 1.79 -4.78 9.79
CA ARG A 43 1.47 -3.63 8.96
C ARG A 43 1.80 -3.91 7.51
N SER A 44 0.98 -3.42 6.58
CA SER A 44 1.29 -3.41 5.15
C SER A 44 2.57 -2.62 4.86
N ASN A 45 3.29 -3.02 3.82
CA ASN A 45 4.43 -2.25 3.35
C ASN A 45 3.98 -0.90 2.79
N ALA A 46 4.73 0.15 3.07
CA ALA A 46 4.52 1.43 2.43
C ALA A 46 4.79 1.31 0.92
N ASN A 47 4.02 2.06 0.12
CA ASN A 47 4.18 2.14 -1.33
C ASN A 47 4.38 3.63 -1.73
N SER A 48 4.61 3.88 -3.02
CA SER A 48 4.86 5.23 -3.54
C SER A 48 3.59 5.95 -4.02
N THR A 49 2.40 5.41 -3.73
CA THR A 49 1.14 6.06 -4.08
C THR A 49 0.54 6.74 -2.85
N LYS A 50 -0.28 7.77 -3.11
CA LYS A 50 -1.10 8.41 -2.07
C LYS A 50 -2.57 8.00 -2.18
N LEU A 51 -2.93 7.24 -3.22
CA LEU A 51 -4.32 6.95 -3.58
C LEU A 51 -5.05 6.09 -2.55
N ASP A 52 -4.33 5.34 -1.72
CA ASP A 52 -4.84 4.45 -0.69
C ASP A 52 -4.86 5.07 0.72
N ASN A 53 -4.41 6.31 0.88
CA ASN A 53 -4.51 7.02 2.15
C ASN A 53 -5.96 7.42 2.44
N TYR A 54 -6.43 7.23 3.68
CA TYR A 54 -7.79 7.63 4.07
C TYR A 54 -8.08 9.13 3.94
N SER A 55 -7.06 9.97 4.00
CA SER A 55 -7.19 11.42 3.81
C SER A 55 -7.38 11.81 2.34
N THR A 56 -7.06 10.92 1.39
CA THR A 56 -7.13 11.21 -0.04
C THR A 56 -8.58 11.40 -0.48
N GLN A 57 -8.79 12.40 -1.33
CA GLN A 57 -10.12 12.75 -1.85
C GLN A 57 -10.80 11.51 -2.45
N GLY A 58 -12.02 11.24 -1.99
CA GLY A 58 -12.83 10.09 -2.42
C GLY A 58 -12.72 8.86 -1.52
N ASN A 59 -11.72 8.78 -0.64
CA ASN A 59 -11.62 7.71 0.34
C ASN A 59 -12.41 8.01 1.61
N TYR A 60 -12.76 6.98 2.38
CA TYR A 60 -13.47 7.10 3.65
C TYR A 60 -12.66 6.45 4.77
N ASN A 61 -12.53 7.14 5.90
CA ASN A 61 -11.86 6.61 7.07
C ASN A 61 -12.87 5.92 8.01
N PRO A 62 -12.83 4.57 8.12
CA PRO A 62 -13.78 3.85 8.96
C PRO A 62 -13.57 4.08 10.47
N TYR A 63 -12.39 4.53 10.90
CA TYR A 63 -12.06 4.69 12.31
C TYR A 63 -12.61 5.98 12.93
N ASN A 64 -12.89 6.99 12.12
CA ASN A 64 -13.40 8.27 12.59
C ASN A 64 -14.58 8.83 11.76
N GLY A 65 -15.02 8.09 10.74
CA GLY A 65 -16.16 8.42 9.90
C GLY A 65 -15.97 9.62 8.96
N LYS A 66 -14.74 10.09 8.77
CA LYS A 66 -14.44 11.26 7.93
C LYS A 66 -14.11 10.83 6.50
N SER A 67 -14.67 11.55 5.53
CA SER A 67 -14.25 11.45 4.13
C SER A 67 -12.92 12.17 3.92
N GLY A 68 -12.07 11.59 3.09
CA GLY A 68 -10.84 12.20 2.61
C GLY A 68 -11.13 13.35 1.65
N THR A 69 -10.29 14.37 1.72
CA THR A 69 -10.42 15.63 0.95
C THR A 69 -9.09 16.11 0.36
N VAL A 70 -8.00 15.36 0.58
CA VAL A 70 -6.67 15.74 0.11
C VAL A 70 -6.50 15.31 -1.34
N ASP A 71 -6.21 16.26 -2.21
CA ASP A 71 -5.86 15.98 -3.60
C ASP A 71 -4.50 15.22 -3.67
N PRO A 72 -4.46 13.98 -4.18
CA PRO A 72 -3.24 13.18 -4.24
C PRO A 72 -2.24 13.68 -5.30
N TYR A 73 -2.65 14.53 -6.23
CA TYR A 73 -1.80 15.08 -7.29
C TYR A 73 -1.34 16.50 -7.01
N LYS A 74 -1.87 17.15 -5.96
CA LYS A 74 -1.35 18.45 -5.53
C LYS A 74 0.15 18.33 -5.22
N PRO A 75 1.01 19.13 -5.87
CA PRO A 75 2.40 19.20 -5.48
C PRO A 75 2.46 19.71 -4.04
N THR A 76 3.18 19.01 -3.16
CA THR A 76 3.52 19.54 -1.85
C THR A 76 4.34 20.79 -2.08
N GLN A 77 3.83 21.95 -1.67
CA GLN A 77 4.60 23.19 -1.66
C GLN A 77 5.82 22.94 -0.77
N SER A 78 6.99 22.79 -1.40
CA SER A 78 8.25 22.60 -0.68
C SER A 78 8.50 23.84 0.16
N ASN A 79 8.48 23.69 1.49
CA ASN A 79 8.86 24.78 2.38
C ASN A 79 10.33 25.11 2.11
N PRO A 80 10.69 26.34 1.67
CA PRO A 80 12.10 26.68 1.38
C PRO A 80 12.95 26.83 2.65
N TYR A 81 12.33 26.74 3.83
CA TYR A 81 13.01 26.80 5.12
C TYR A 81 12.43 25.69 6.03
N GLY A 82 13.16 24.60 6.23
CA GLY A 82 12.93 23.69 7.36
C GLY A 82 12.65 22.22 7.05
N SER A 83 13.61 21.41 7.52
CA SER A 83 13.50 20.00 7.97
C SER A 83 13.69 18.87 6.92
N PRO A 84 14.73 18.02 7.07
CA PRO A 84 15.10 16.99 6.10
C PRO A 84 14.21 15.73 6.12
N TYR A 85 13.15 15.70 6.93
CA TYR A 85 12.34 14.49 7.16
C TYR A 85 11.15 14.32 6.21
N ASN A 86 11.02 15.14 5.17
CA ASN A 86 9.97 14.98 4.16
C ASN A 86 10.55 15.06 2.75
N GLN A 87 11.21 13.98 2.32
CA GLN A 87 11.41 13.71 0.90
C GLN A 87 10.67 12.42 0.52
N PRO A 88 9.68 12.47 -0.40
CA PRO A 88 9.24 11.27 -1.07
C PRO A 88 10.45 10.72 -1.83
N LYS A 89 10.93 9.56 -1.40
CA LYS A 89 12.10 8.89 -1.97
C LYS A 89 11.73 8.38 -3.36
N THR A 90 11.75 9.26 -4.36
CA THR A 90 11.77 8.86 -5.76
C THR A 90 13.07 8.10 -5.97
N GLN A 91 12.96 6.79 -6.16
CA GLN A 91 14.06 5.93 -6.54
C GLN A 91 14.70 6.47 -7.84
N GLN A 92 15.80 7.19 -7.71
CA GLN A 92 16.75 7.28 -8.81
C GLN A 92 17.64 6.04 -8.79
N ARG A 93 17.62 5.38 -9.94
CA ARG A 93 18.33 4.16 -10.27
C ARG A 93 19.84 4.42 -10.24
N ARG A 94 20.60 3.40 -9.81
CA ARG A 94 22.00 3.06 -10.13
C ARG A 94 22.97 4.21 -10.46
N SER A 95 23.99 4.38 -9.63
CA SER A 95 25.45 4.42 -9.95
C SER A 95 26.14 4.91 -8.67
N GLY A 96 27.04 4.18 -8.02
CA GLY A 96 28.42 4.02 -8.42
C GLY A 96 29.32 4.60 -7.31
N TYR A 97 30.27 3.79 -6.83
CA TYR A 97 31.46 4.04 -6.00
C TYR A 97 31.65 5.34 -5.21
N GLY A 98 32.14 5.18 -3.97
CA GLY A 98 33.04 6.15 -3.35
C GLY A 98 33.16 5.93 -1.86
N TYR A 99 34.36 5.55 -1.43
CA TYR A 99 34.79 5.23 -0.06
C TYR A 99 34.37 6.23 1.01
#